data_AF-A0A2V5X210-F1
#
_entry.id   AF-A0A2V5X210-F1
#
_cell.length_a   1.000
_cell.length_b   1.000
_cell.length_c   1.000
_cell.angle_alpha   90.00
_cell.angle_beta   90.00
_cell.angle_gamma   90.00
#
_symmetry.space_group_name_H-M   'P 1'
#
loop_
_entity.id
_entity.type
_entity.pdbx_description
1 polymer ?
#
loop_
_entity_poly.entity_id
_entity_poly.type
_entity_poly.pdbx_seq_one_letter_code
_entity_poly.pdbx_strand_id
1 'polypeptide(L)' 'YKMTVMLQSGLDIKPVITHRFHYTEFEKGFEVMISGQSGKVILDWKEK' A
#
# COMPACT_ATOMS: atom_id res chain seq x y z
N TYR A 1 6.95 -16.26 7.36
CA TYR A 1 7.41 -16.33 8.76
C TYR A 1 8.37 -15.19 9.12
N LYS A 2 9.52 -14.99 8.44
CA LYS A 2 10.46 -13.89 8.75
C LYS A 2 9.88 -12.46 8.64
N MET A 3 9.03 -12.21 7.63
CA MET A 3 8.40 -10.88 7.43
C MET A 3 7.44 -10.48 8.56
N THR A 4 6.70 -11.44 9.14
CA THR A 4 5.74 -11.17 10.21
C THR A 4 6.43 -10.78 11.51
N VAL A 5 7.61 -11.35 11.78
CA VAL A 5 8.43 -11.02 12.97
C VAL A 5 8.97 -9.58 12.89
N MET A 6 9.36 -9.12 11.70
CA MET A 6 9.80 -7.72 11.49
C MET A 6 8.69 -6.70 11.79
N LEU A 7 7.44 -7.02 11.45
CA LEU A 7 6.28 -6.18 11.80
C LEU A 7 6.04 -6.11 13.31
N GLN A 8 6.32 -7.19 14.04
CA GLN A 8 6.14 -7.26 15.50
C GLN A 8 7.31 -6.66 16.28
N SER A 9 8.51 -6.60 15.68
CA SER A 9 9.71 -6.01 16.30
C SER A 9 9.76 -4.48 16.27
N GLY A 10 8.63 -3.82 15.98
CA GLY A 10 8.54 -2.35 15.95
C GLY A 10 9.03 -1.70 14.65
N LEU A 11 9.24 -2.47 13.58
CA LEU A 11 9.47 -1.89 12.25
C LEU A 11 8.14 -1.31 11.76
N ASP A 12 7.97 0.00 11.91
CA ASP A 12 6.82 0.68 11.33
C ASP A 12 6.93 0.64 9.80
N ILE A 13 6.09 -0.17 9.16
CA ILE A 13 5.99 -0.29 7.70
C ILE A 13 5.06 0.75 7.08
N LYS A 14 4.41 1.60 7.89
CA LYS A 14 3.57 2.70 7.40
C LYS A 14 4.28 3.62 6.40
N PRO A 15 5.55 4.05 6.57
CA PRO A 15 6.19 4.98 5.63
C PRO A 15 6.44 4.38 4.23
N VAL A 16 6.41 3.06 4.08
CA VAL A 16 6.54 2.40 2.77
C VAL A 16 5.23 2.48 1.98
N ILE A 17 4.09 2.66 2.67
CA ILE A 17 2.76 2.74 2.05
C ILE A 17 2.50 4.18 1.63
N THR A 18 2.85 4.50 0.39
CA THR A 18 2.74 5.85 -0.15
C THR A 18 1.32 6.24 -0.55
N HIS A 19 0.51 5.28 -1.02
CA HIS A 19 -0.84 5.57 -1.53
C HIS A 19 -1.85 4.50 -1.12
N ARG A 20 -3.07 4.94 -0.80
CA ARG A 20 -4.22 4.10 -0.49
C ARG A 20 -5.40 4.59 -1.31
N PHE A 21 -6.01 3.69 -2.09
CA PHE A 21 -7.20 3.97 -2.88
C PHE A 21 -8.29 2.96 -2.54
N HIS A 22 -9.54 3.34 -2.76
CA HIS A 22 -10.62 2.35 -2.71
C HIS A 22 -10.47 1.39 -3.89
N TYR A 23 -10.90 0.13 -3.75
CA TYR A 23 -10.75 -0.86 -4.82
C TYR A 23 -11.42 -0.44 -6.14
N THR A 24 -12.46 0.40 -6.08
CA THR A 24 -13.13 0.96 -7.28
C THR A 24 -12.28 1.99 -8.01
N GLU A 25 -11.31 2.60 -7.35
CA GLU A 25 -10.35 3.56 -7.92
C GLU A 25 -9.07 2.85 -8.42
N PHE A 26 -9.17 1.58 -8.82
CA PHE A 26 -8.03 0.78 -9.25
C PHE A 26 -7.26 1.47 -10.40
N GLU A 27 -7.94 2.09 -11.36
CA GLU A 27 -7.32 2.79 -12.49
C GLU A 27 -6.33 3.87 -12.04
N LYS A 28 -6.75 4.70 -11.08
CA LYS A 28 -5.92 5.73 -10.46
C LYS A 28 -4.75 5.13 -9.68
N GLY A 29 -4.98 3.98 -9.04
CA GLY A 29 -3.94 3.19 -8.40
C GLY A 29 -2.86 2.74 -9.39
N PHE A 30 -3.27 2.24 -10.57
CA PHE A 30 -2.35 1.81 -11.61
C PHE A 30 -1.62 2.97 -12.29
N GLU A 31 -2.29 4.10 -12.52
CA GLU A 31 -1.67 5.31 -13.07
C GLU A 31 -0.51 5.80 -12.17
N VAL A 32 -0.72 5.82 -10.86
CA VAL A 32 0.30 6.19 -9.86
C VAL A 32 1.43 5.17 -9.74
N MET A 33 1.16 3.89 -10.03
CA MET A 33 2.21 2.88 -10.15
C MET A 33 3.07 3.09 -11.40
N ILE A 34 2.44 3.42 -12.53
CA ILE A 34 3.11 3.66 -13.81
C ILE A 34 3.94 4.94 -13.79
N SER A 35 3.50 5.99 -13.08
CA SER A 35 4.23 7.26 -13.00
C SER A 35 5.60 7.15 -12.30
N GLY A 36 5.87 6.03 -11.61
CA GLY A 36 7.11 5.82 -10.86
C GLY A 36 7.19 6.65 -9.56
N GLN A 37 6.16 7.41 -9.22
CA GLN A 37 6.08 8.22 -8.01
C GLN A 37 5.37 7.52 -6.84
N SER A 38 5.46 6.19 -6.78
CA SER A 38 4.88 5.40 -5.70
C SER A 38 5.85 4.38 -5.13
N GLY A 39 5.89 4.27 -3.80
CA GLY A 39 6.67 3.25 -3.08
C GLY A 39 5.86 1.97 -2.87
N LYS A 40 4.57 2.12 -2.57
CA LYS A 40 3.58 1.02 -2.49
C LYS A 40 2.17 1.61 -2.58
N VAL A 41 1.36 1.03 -3.44
CA VAL A 41 -0.06 1.34 -3.58
C VAL A 41 -0.88 0.21 -2.95
N ILE A 42 -1.87 0.55 -2.13
CA ILE A 42 -2.83 -0.40 -1.55
C ILE A 42 -4.22 -0.05 -2.05
N LEU A 43 -4.89 -1.04 -2.63
CA LEU A 43 -6.32 -0.99 -2.91
C LEU A 43 -7.05 -1.62 -1.71
N ASP A 44 -7.94 -0.85 -1.08
CA ASP A 44 -8.72 -1.30 0.08
C ASP A 44 -10.11 -1.80 -0.36
N TRP A 45 -10.46 -3.01 0.07
CA TRP A 45 -11.75 -3.69 -0.20
C TRP A 45 -12.72 -3.59 0.98
N LYS A 46 -12.33 -2.92 2.07
CA LYS A 46 -13.27 -2.64 3.14
C LYS A 46 -14.31 -1.65 2.63
N GLU A 47 -15.50 -2.17 2.35
CA GLU A 47 -16.70 -1.35 2.23
C GLU A 47 -16.83 -0.55 3.53
N LYS A 48 -16.91 0.77 3.39
CA LYS A 48 -17.17 1.68 4.49
C LYS A 48 -18.61 2.15 4.42
#